data_AF-A0A016UJA9-F1
#
_entry.id   AF-A0A016UJA9-F1
#
_cell.length_a   1.000
_cell.length_b   1.000
_cell.length_c   1.000
_cell.angle_alpha   90.00
_cell.angle_beta   90.00
_cell.angle_gamma   90.00
#
_symmetry.space_group_name_H-M   'P 1'
#
loop_
_entity.id
_entity.type
_entity.pdbx_description
1 polymer ?
#
loop_
_entity_poly.entity_id
_entity_poly.type
_entity_poly.pdbx_seq_one_letter_code
_entity_poly.pdbx_strand_id
1 'polypeptide(L)' 'MNDYVIEGTDHKLVVCRAQKKSERSAELKRKYDLQKVERMQRYQGVNLYVKNLDDTVDDEALRKHFESYGKITSCKVI' A
#
# COMPACT_ATOMS: atom_id res chain seq x y z
N MET A 1 -0.21 -17.20 31.32
CA MET A 1 -1.37 -16.32 31.12
C MET A 1 -1.52 -15.84 29.67
N ASN A 2 -0.56 -16.07 28.78
CA ASN A 2 -0.82 -15.89 27.35
C ASN A 2 -1.95 -16.82 26.91
N ASP A 3 -2.84 -16.28 26.08
CA ASP A 3 -3.97 -16.95 25.44
C ASP A 3 -5.16 -17.32 26.35
N TYR A 4 -5.22 -16.77 27.57
CA TYR A 4 -6.42 -16.88 28.39
C TYR A 4 -7.57 -16.10 27.74
N VAL A 5 -8.68 -16.77 27.45
CA VAL A 5 -9.90 -16.16 26.88
C VAL A 5 -10.73 -15.60 28.03
N ILE A 6 -11.11 -14.32 27.93
CA ILE A 6 -11.99 -13.68 28.92
C ILE A 6 -13.40 -14.24 28.74
N GLU A 7 -13.98 -14.84 29.79
CA GLU A 7 -15.34 -15.40 29.76
C GLU A 7 -16.37 -14.38 29.23
N GLY A 8 -17.15 -14.80 28.24
CA GLY A 8 -18.16 -13.95 27.58
C GLY A 8 -17.62 -13.05 26.46
N THR A 9 -16.34 -13.15 26.08
CA THR A 9 -15.78 -12.44 24.93
C THR A 9 -14.84 -13.34 24.10
N ASP A 10 -14.57 -12.95 22.86
CA ASP A 10 -13.54 -13.60 22.02
C ASP A 10 -12.13 -13.03 22.25
N HIS A 11 -11.94 -12.18 23.27
CA HIS A 11 -10.65 -11.54 23.53
C HIS A 11 -9.72 -12.47 24.31
N LYS A 12 -8.50 -12.64 23.78
CA LYS A 12 -7.41 -13.39 24.40
C LYS A 12 -6.45 -12.43 25.11
N LEU A 13 -6.10 -12.74 26.35
CA LEU A 13 -5.08 -12.03 27.10
C LEU A 13 -3.70 -12.38 26.58
N VAL A 14 -2.86 -11.37 26.40
CA VAL A 14 -1.44 -11.52 26.07
C VAL A 14 -0.64 -10.68 27.06
N VAL A 15 0.36 -11.31 27.66
CA VAL A 15 1.32 -10.69 28.58
C VAL A 15 2.63 -10.46 27.82
N CYS A 16 2.99 -9.18 27.68
CA CYS A 16 4.20 -8.74 27.00
C CYS A 16 5.03 -7.84 27.93
N ARG A 17 6.31 -7.62 27.59
CA ARG A 17 7.12 -6.60 28.26
C ARG A 17 6.47 -5.21 28.08
N ALA A 18 6.41 -4.43 29.15
CA ALA A 18 5.97 -3.03 29.08
C ALA A 18 6.86 -2.25 28.09
N GLN A 19 6.25 -1.71 27.04
CA GLN A 19 6.93 -0.94 25.99
C GLN A 19 6.75 0.56 26.21
N LYS A 20 7.84 1.32 26.20
CA LYS A 20 7.78 2.78 26.35
C LYS A 20 7.11 3.43 25.14
N LYS A 21 6.49 4.60 25.33
CA LYS A 21 5.88 5.38 24.23
C LYS A 21 6.90 5.67 23.12
N SER A 22 8.14 6.00 23.49
CA SER A 22 9.23 6.25 22.53
C SER A 22 9.56 5.03 21.69
N GLU A 23 9.70 3.85 22.31
CA GLU A 23 9.95 2.57 21.63
C GLU A 23 8.84 2.26 20.63
N ARG A 24 7.57 2.38 21.05
CA ARG A 24 6.40 2.16 20.19
C ARG A 24 6.39 3.11 18.99
N SER A 25 6.65 4.40 19.23
CA SER A 25 6.69 5.40 18.15
C SER A 25 7.84 5.17 17.17
N ALA A 26 9.01 4.75 17.66
CA ALA A 26 10.17 4.46 16.82
C ALA A 26 9.96 3.19 15.98
N GLU A 27 9.36 2.15 16.55
CA GLU A 27 8.98 0.95 15.82
C GLU A 27 7.95 1.25 14.73
N LEU A 28 6.89 1.99 15.08
CA LEU A 28 5.86 2.39 14.12
C LEU A 28 6.46 3.22 12.98
N LYS A 29 7.35 4.17 13.30
CA LYS A 29 8.07 4.96 12.28
C LYS A 29 8.91 4.07 11.38
N ARG A 30 9.69 3.13 11.93
CA ARG A 30 10.48 2.18 11.14
C ARG A 30 9.61 1.34 10.21
N LYS A 31 8.46 0.86 10.68
CA LYS A 31 7.51 0.10 9.87
C LYS A 31 7.00 0.92 8.68
N TYR A 32 6.63 2.18 8.91
CA TYR A 32 6.19 3.07 7.83
C TYR A 32 7.32 3.42 6.85
N ASP A 33 8.53 3.67 7.35
CA ASP A 33 9.68 3.98 6.51
C ASP A 33 10.04 2.77 5.62
N LEU A 34 10.02 1.54 6.16
CA LEU A 34 10.20 0.31 5.37
C LEU A 34 9.09 0.11 4.33
N GLN A 35 7.82 0.29 4.71
CA GLN A 35 6.70 0.21 3.77
C GLN A 35 6.80 1.23 2.65
N LYS A 36 7.28 2.44 2.96
CA LYS A 36 7.50 3.49 1.96
C LYS A 36 8.59 3.11 0.97
N VAL A 37 9.72 2.58 1.45
CA VAL A 37 10.82 2.11 0.60
C VAL A 37 10.37 0.95 -0.28
N GLU A 38 9.66 -0.04 0.27
CA GLU A 38 9.14 -1.17 -0.50
C GLU A 38 8.18 -0.72 -1.61
N ARG A 39 7.25 0.20 -1.29
CA ARG A 39 6.35 0.80 -2.30
C ARG A 39 7.14 1.56 -3.36
N MET A 40 8.12 2.36 -2.96
CA MET A 40 8.95 3.11 -3.90
C MET A 40 9.68 2.16 -4.86
N GLN A 41 10.30 1.10 -4.35
CA GLN A 41 11.00 0.10 -5.17
C GLN A 41 10.04 -0.67 -6.09
N ARG A 42 8.87 -1.08 -5.58
CA ARG A 42 7.87 -1.82 -6.37
C ARG A 42 7.35 -1.00 -7.56
N TYR A 43 7.17 0.31 -7.38
CA TYR A 43 6.56 1.18 -8.38
C TYR A 43 7.58 2.10 -9.09
N GLN A 44 8.87 1.89 -8.87
CA GLN A 44 9.91 2.65 -9.56
C GLN A 44 9.91 2.28 -11.05
N GLY A 45 9.66 3.27 -11.91
CA GLY A 45 9.73 3.11 -13.37
C GLY A 45 8.56 2.36 -14.02
N VAL A 46 7.52 1.98 -13.26
CA VAL A 46 6.34 1.25 -13.82
C VAL A 46 5.14 2.14 -14.10
N ASN A 47 5.12 3.37 -13.55
CA ASN A 47 4.02 4.33 -13.75
C ASN A 47 4.43 5.37 -14.78
N LEU A 48 3.57 5.59 -15.79
CA LEU A 48 3.76 6.56 -16.85
C LEU A 48 2.73 7.67 -16.74
N TYR A 49 3.16 8.91 -17.00
CA TYR A 49 2.28 10.07 -17.14
C TYR A 49 2.29 10.51 -18.61
N VAL A 50 1.13 10.40 -19.25
CA VAL A 50 0.94 10.85 -20.64
C VAL A 50 0.28 12.23 -20.59
N LYS A 51 0.85 13.19 -21.30
CA LYS A 51 0.34 14.58 -21.39
C LYS A 51 -0.04 14.91 -22.82
N ASN A 52 -0.82 15.98 -22.99
CA ASN A 52 -1.25 16.51 -24.29
C ASN A 52 -2.09 15.49 -25.07
N LEU A 53 -2.98 14.77 -24.35
CA LEU A 53 -4.02 13.98 -24.98
C LEU A 53 -5.14 14.93 -25.44
N ASP A 54 -5.79 14.56 -26.53
CA ASP A 54 -7.01 15.23 -26.98
C ASP A 54 -8.17 14.93 -26.00
N ASP A 55 -9.09 15.87 -25.83
CA ASP A 55 -10.21 15.77 -24.87
C ASP A 55 -11.16 14.60 -25.20
N THR A 56 -11.10 14.06 -26.41
CA THR A 56 -11.89 12.89 -26.82
C THR A 56 -11.29 11.54 -26.36
N VAL A 57 -10.05 11.53 -25.86
CA VAL A 57 -9.39 10.28 -25.42
C VAL A 57 -9.83 9.90 -24.03
N ASP A 58 -10.47 8.74 -23.90
CA ASP A 58 -10.89 8.18 -22.63
C ASP A 58 -9.96 7.06 -22.11
N ASP A 59 -10.31 6.55 -20.93
CA ASP A 59 -9.62 5.45 -20.24
C ASP A 59 -9.50 4.18 -21.08
N GLU A 60 -10.49 3.89 -21.94
CA GLU A 60 -10.56 2.67 -22.75
C GLU A 60 -9.72 2.82 -24.02
N ALA A 61 -9.83 3.95 -24.71
CA ALA A 61 -9.04 4.28 -25.88
C ALA A 61 -7.55 4.26 -25.55
N LEU A 62 -7.14 4.90 -24.44
CA LEU A 62 -5.75 4.91 -24.00
C LEU A 62 -5.27 3.49 -23.64
N ARG A 63 -6.08 2.71 -22.92
CA ARG A 63 -5.73 1.33 -22.57
C ARG A 63 -5.52 0.46 -23.80
N LYS A 64 -6.44 0.50 -24.76
CA LYS A 64 -6.36 -0.25 -26.01
C LYS A 64 -5.13 0.12 -26.84
N HIS A 65 -4.71 1.37 -26.79
CA HIS A 65 -3.50 1.80 -27.50
C HIS A 65 -2.21 1.25 -26.88
N PHE A 66 -2.18 1.09 -25.55
CA PHE A 66 -0.98 0.67 -24.82
C PHE A 66 -0.94 -0.83 -24.48
N GLU A 67 -2.05 -1.56 -24.59
CA GLU A 67 -2.13 -2.98 -24.18
C GLU A 67 -1.19 -3.90 -24.98
N SER A 68 -0.89 -3.56 -26.23
CA SER A 68 0.07 -4.32 -27.06
C SER A 68 1.51 -4.21 -26.54
N TYR A 69 1.82 -3.18 -25.76
CA TYR A 69 3.16 -2.96 -25.22
C TYR A 69 3.36 -3.58 -23.83
N GLY A 70 2.30 -4.14 -23.24
CA GLY A 70 2.39 -4.86 -21.97
C GLY A 70 1.10 -4.83 -21.15
N LYS A 71 1.13 -5.55 -20.03
CA LYS A 71 -0.01 -5.61 -19.11
C LYS A 71 -0.19 -4.30 -18.37
N ILE A 72 -1.31 -3.63 -18.64
CA ILE A 72 -1.73 -2.43 -17.90
C ILE A 72 -2.50 -2.87 -16.64
N THR A 73 -2.00 -2.50 -15.46
CA THR A 73 -2.65 -2.81 -14.18
C THR A 73 -3.70 -1.76 -13.79
N SER A 74 -3.49 -0.52 -14.17
CA SER A 74 -4.40 0.60 -13.97
C SER A 74 -4.13 1.65 -15.05
N CYS A 75 -5.18 2.35 -15.48
CA CYS A 75 -5.13 3.45 -16.42
C CYS A 75 -6.20 4.45 -15.97
N LYS A 76 -5.82 5.73 -15.83
CA LYS A 76 -6.76 6.80 -15.52
C LYS A 76 -6.47 8.06 -16.34
N VAL A 77 -7.44 8.54 -17.08
CA VAL A 77 -7.52 9.88 -17.70
C VAL A 77 -8.23 10.79 -16.72
N ILE A 78 -7.64 11.96 -16.46
CA ILE A 78 -8.07 12.96 -15.48
C ILE A 78 -8.43 14.24 -16.22
#